data_AF-A0A0P0SLP7-F1
#
_entry.id   AF-A0A0P0SLP7-F1
#
_cell.length_a   1.000
_cell.length_b   1.000
_cell.length_c   1.000
_cell.angle_alpha   90.00
_cell.angle_beta   90.00
_cell.angle_gamma   90.00
#
_symmetry.space_group_name_H-M   'P 1'
#
loop_
_entity.id
_entity.type
_entity.pdbx_description
1 polymer ?
#
loop_
_entity_poly.entity_id
_entity_poly.type
_entity_poly.pdbx_seq_one_letter_code
_entity_poly.pdbx_strand_id
1 'polypeptide(L)'
;MIAACPTRGWPHGLHGRRDAFLVVLTVALALPYSAARDLTPAAVVVDTTTDLPMGGDVDEVVTIAGQAVPTAADPRACPACAVVRWLDILGTLDGLGRGSARMDLVAAHAPTTDAPHTHQTRGSRRWRAAATLLPAVDQHGWLDDYRPITARTIRARLARAAARSTHYVAEEMALPKPAGILSTSPDAKPLPTITTPALDQVLAVLDSVSDDADALNARIQALLDGR
;
A
#
# COMPACT_ATOMS: atom_id res chain seq x y z
N MET A 1 7.60 -3.00 -6.66
CA MET A 1 7.01 -3.56 -5.42
C MET A 1 5.98 -2.64 -4.78
N ILE A 2 6.28 -1.36 -4.52
CA ILE A 2 5.35 -0.41 -3.86
C ILE A 2 3.99 -0.31 -4.58
N ALA A 3 3.98 -0.12 -5.91
CA ALA A 3 2.76 -0.02 -6.71
C ALA A 3 1.84 -1.25 -6.64
N ALA A 4 2.38 -2.42 -6.28
CA ALA A 4 1.62 -3.67 -6.16
C ALA A 4 1.02 -3.88 -4.75
N CYS A 5 1.21 -2.92 -3.84
CA CYS A 5 0.59 -2.95 -2.52
C CYS A 5 -0.80 -2.29 -2.56
N PRO A 6 -1.84 -2.92 -1.99
CA PRO A 6 -3.17 -2.30 -1.90
C PRO A 6 -3.12 -0.98 -1.11
N THR A 7 -3.72 0.09 -1.65
CA THR A 7 -3.74 1.40 -0.99
C THR A 7 -5.09 1.77 -0.37
N ARG A 8 -6.13 0.96 -0.62
CA ARG A 8 -7.53 1.20 -0.25
C ARG A 8 -8.24 -0.07 0.21
N GLY A 9 -9.45 0.11 0.76
CA GLY A 9 -10.28 -0.96 1.30
C GLY A 9 -9.84 -1.37 2.71
N TRP A 10 -10.78 -1.92 3.47
CA TRP A 10 -10.52 -2.42 4.82
C TRP A 10 -10.65 -3.95 4.86
N PRO A 11 -9.71 -4.69 5.47
CA PRO A 11 -8.43 -4.26 6.06
C PRO A 11 -7.27 -4.26 5.06
N HIS A 12 -7.50 -4.68 3.81
CA HIS A 12 -6.46 -4.88 2.80
C HIS A 12 -5.60 -3.64 2.53
N GLY A 13 -6.18 -2.45 2.45
CA GLY A 13 -5.46 -1.20 2.25
C GLY A 13 -4.60 -0.81 3.45
N LEU A 14 -5.01 -1.17 4.67
CA LEU A 14 -4.18 -0.98 5.87
C LEU A 14 -2.92 -1.85 5.79
N HIS A 15 -3.09 -3.15 5.52
CA HIS A 15 -1.97 -4.07 5.34
C HIS A 15 -1.07 -3.65 4.18
N GLY A 16 -1.65 -3.25 3.06
CA GLY A 16 -0.88 -2.84 1.89
C GLY A 16 -0.08 -1.56 2.12
N ARG A 17 -0.62 -0.56 2.83
CA ARG A 17 0.16 0.64 3.20
C ARG A 17 1.32 0.31 4.15
N ARG A 18 1.11 -0.55 5.15
CA ARG A 18 2.19 -1.05 6.02
C ARG A 18 3.25 -1.80 5.21
N ASP A 19 2.82 -2.70 4.33
CA ASP A 19 3.72 -3.51 3.50
C ASP A 19 4.51 -2.62 2.52
N ALA A 20 3.89 -1.56 1.96
CA ALA A 20 4.57 -0.57 1.13
C ALA A 20 5.62 0.20 1.93
N PHE A 21 5.29 0.66 3.15
CA PHE A 21 6.26 1.28 4.05
C PHE A 21 7.43 0.34 4.39
N LEU A 22 7.15 -0.94 4.66
CA LEU A 22 8.18 -1.95 4.89
C LEU A 22 9.11 -2.12 3.67
N VAL A 23 8.56 -2.08 2.45
CA VAL A 23 9.35 -2.10 1.21
C VAL A 23 10.24 -0.85 1.13
N VAL A 24 9.75 0.34 1.51
CA VAL A 24 10.59 1.54 1.55
C VAL A 24 11.76 1.36 2.51
N LEU A 25 11.50 0.93 3.74
CA LEU A 25 12.55 0.74 4.75
C LEU A 25 13.63 -0.26 4.30
N THR A 26 13.21 -1.40 3.73
CA THR A 26 14.12 -2.52 3.48
C THR A 26 14.73 -2.53 2.08
N VAL A 27 14.04 -1.97 1.09
CA VAL A 27 14.47 -1.96 -0.32
C VAL A 27 14.98 -0.59 -0.74
N ALA A 28 14.24 0.48 -0.46
CA ALA A 28 14.64 1.83 -0.88
C ALA A 28 15.74 2.42 0.02
N LEU A 29 15.68 2.17 1.34
CA LEU A 29 16.66 2.66 2.30
C LEU A 29 17.70 1.61 2.71
N ALA A 30 17.51 0.36 2.29
CA ALA A 30 18.38 -0.78 2.60
C ALA A 30 18.61 -1.01 4.10
N LEU A 31 17.64 -0.68 4.96
CA LEU A 31 17.73 -0.95 6.39
C LEU A 31 17.69 -2.45 6.67
N PRO A 32 18.52 -2.97 7.60
CA PRO A 32 18.42 -4.36 8.02
C PRO A 32 17.06 -4.62 8.71
N TYR A 33 16.54 -5.84 8.61
CA TYR A 33 15.20 -6.17 9.11
C TYR A 33 15.00 -5.88 10.60
N SER A 34 16.04 -6.03 11.42
CA SER A 34 16.00 -5.64 12.83
C SER A 34 15.82 -4.14 13.00
N ALA A 35 16.61 -3.32 12.30
CA ALA A 35 16.49 -1.87 12.36
C ALA A 35 15.14 -1.36 11.83
N ALA A 36 14.66 -1.95 10.73
CA ALA A 36 13.33 -1.62 10.19
C ALA A 36 12.23 -1.92 11.21
N ARG A 37 12.31 -3.08 11.88
CA ARG A 37 11.35 -3.51 12.91
C ARG A 37 11.36 -2.63 14.15
N ASP A 38 12.56 -2.26 14.59
CA ASP A 38 12.79 -1.54 15.85
C ASP A 38 12.75 -0.01 15.64
N LEU A 39 12.35 0.43 14.45
CA LEU A 39 12.22 1.84 14.08
C LEU A 39 11.12 2.52 14.91
N THR A 40 11.49 3.63 15.54
CA THR A 40 10.59 4.46 16.35
C THR A 40 10.20 5.75 15.59
N PRO A 41 9.11 6.44 15.98
CA PRO A 41 8.74 7.70 15.34
C PRO A 41 9.83 8.78 15.41
N ALA A 42 10.68 8.75 16.45
CA ALA A 42 11.79 9.71 16.59
C ALA A 42 12.84 9.58 15.47
N ALA A 43 12.90 8.44 14.78
CA ALA A 43 13.78 8.24 13.64
C ALA A 43 13.22 8.81 12.33
N VAL A 44 11.99 9.35 12.34
CA VAL A 44 11.33 9.92 11.16
C VAL A 44 11.27 11.44 11.30
N VAL A 45 11.96 12.12 10.40
CA VAL A 45 11.94 13.57 10.27
C VAL A 45 11.16 13.91 9.00
N VAL A 46 10.23 14.86 9.10
CA VAL A 46 9.43 15.32 7.97
C VAL A 46 9.57 16.83 7.96
N ASP A 47 10.42 17.32 7.07
CA ASP A 47 10.75 18.72 6.95
C ASP A 47 10.06 19.32 5.74
N THR A 48 9.65 20.57 5.89
CA THR A 48 8.98 21.31 4.82
C THR A 48 10.04 22.01 3.98
N THR A 49 10.12 21.74 2.68
CA THR A 49 11.01 22.50 1.81
C THR A 49 10.36 23.83 1.45
N THR A 50 10.98 24.93 1.86
CA THR A 50 10.58 26.30 1.49
C THR A 50 11.24 26.78 0.19
N ASP A 51 12.13 25.99 -0.39
CA ASP A 51 12.93 26.36 -1.58
C ASP A 51 12.17 26.11 -2.90
N LEU A 52 10.90 26.54 -2.95
CA LEU A 52 10.17 26.62 -4.21
C LEU A 52 10.13 28.07 -4.69
N PRO A 53 10.63 28.37 -5.89
CA PRO A 53 10.51 29.71 -6.46
C PRO A 53 9.03 30.04 -6.66
N MET A 54 8.54 31.01 -5.88
CA MET A 54 7.26 31.70 -6.03
C MET A 54 6.03 30.80 -6.31
N GLY A 55 5.40 30.29 -5.24
CA GLY A 55 4.02 29.80 -5.28
C GLY A 55 3.81 28.32 -5.60
N GLY A 56 4.84 27.48 -5.48
CA GLY A 56 4.71 26.02 -5.63
C GLY A 56 4.10 25.33 -4.41
N ASP A 57 3.40 24.22 -4.65
CA ASP A 57 2.89 23.31 -3.61
C ASP A 57 4.02 22.89 -2.67
N VAL A 58 3.81 23.12 -1.37
CA VAL A 58 4.81 22.88 -0.33
C VAL A 58 5.20 21.39 -0.31
N ASP A 59 6.41 21.03 -0.74
CA ASP A 59 6.83 19.62 -0.69
C ASP A 59 7.42 19.29 0.70
N GLU A 60 7.06 18.14 1.28
CA GLU A 60 7.70 17.66 2.51
C GLU A 60 8.76 16.62 2.15
N VAL A 61 9.98 16.84 2.63
CA VAL A 61 11.08 15.89 2.54
C VAL A 61 11.03 14.98 3.77
N VAL A 62 10.87 13.68 3.52
CA VAL A 62 10.88 12.67 4.56
C VAL A 62 12.28 12.07 4.68
N THR A 63 12.81 12.07 5.89
CA THR A 63 14.07 11.42 6.26
C THR A 63 13.79 10.34 7.30
N ILE A 64 14.31 9.14 7.10
CA ILE A 64 14.17 8.01 8.03
C ILE A 64 15.55 7.50 8.40
N ALA A 65 15.83 7.40 9.71
CA ALA A 65 17.12 6.97 10.24
C ALA A 65 18.32 7.75 9.64
N GLY A 66 18.13 9.05 9.38
CA GLY A 66 19.13 9.93 8.77
C GLY A 66 19.28 9.81 7.25
N GLN A 67 18.48 8.97 6.59
CA GLN A 67 18.49 8.81 5.12
C GLN A 67 17.27 9.47 4.48
N ALA A 68 17.48 10.33 3.49
CA ALA A 68 16.40 10.92 2.72
C ALA A 68 15.64 9.83 1.95
N VAL A 69 14.31 9.84 2.05
CA VAL A 69 13.45 8.93 1.30
C VAL A 69 13.36 9.40 -0.15
N PRO A 70 13.72 8.57 -1.13
CA PRO A 70 13.68 8.97 -2.53
C PRO A 70 12.25 9.20 -3.03
N THR A 71 12.10 10.07 -4.01
CA THR A 71 10.86 10.25 -4.78
C THR A 71 10.94 9.45 -6.08
N ALA A 72 9.78 9.15 -6.68
CA ALA A 72 9.71 8.52 -8.00
C ALA A 72 8.69 9.25 -8.87
N ALA A 73 8.83 9.17 -10.21
CA ALA A 73 7.92 9.85 -11.13
C ALA A 73 6.47 9.33 -11.00
N ASP A 74 6.29 8.00 -10.94
CA ASP A 74 4.98 7.37 -10.76
C ASP A 74 4.53 7.43 -9.27
N PRO A 75 3.43 8.13 -8.94
CA PRO A 75 2.89 8.22 -7.58
C PRO A 75 2.52 6.86 -6.97
N ARG A 76 2.19 5.86 -7.81
CA ARG A 76 1.89 4.50 -7.35
C ARG A 76 3.14 3.82 -6.79
N ALA A 77 4.31 4.16 -7.32
CA ALA A 77 5.59 3.56 -6.93
C ALA A 77 6.46 4.47 -6.04
N CYS A 78 6.03 5.71 -5.79
CA CYS A 78 6.81 6.71 -5.07
C CYS A 78 7.03 6.33 -3.59
N PRO A 79 8.29 6.17 -3.14
CA PRO A 79 8.60 5.83 -1.74
C PRO A 79 8.14 6.90 -0.75
N ALA A 80 8.34 8.19 -1.06
CA ALA A 80 7.85 9.29 -0.21
C ALA A 80 6.32 9.24 -0.02
N CYS A 81 5.56 9.06 -1.11
CA CYS A 81 4.11 8.86 -1.05
C CYS A 81 3.71 7.66 -0.18
N ALA A 82 4.43 6.54 -0.29
CA ALA A 82 4.13 5.34 0.49
C ALA A 82 4.36 5.57 2.00
N VAL A 83 5.42 6.29 2.37
CA VAL A 83 5.69 6.66 3.77
C VAL A 83 4.57 7.55 4.29
N VAL A 84 4.24 8.64 3.60
CA VAL A 84 3.23 9.61 4.03
C VAL A 84 1.86 8.95 4.20
N ARG A 85 1.43 8.11 3.25
CA ARG A 85 0.16 7.36 3.36
C ARG A 85 0.10 6.44 4.57
N TRP A 86 1.24 5.90 5.00
CA TRP A 86 1.36 5.05 6.17
C TRP A 86 1.36 5.87 7.47
N LEU A 87 2.12 6.95 7.52
CA LEU A 87 2.15 7.87 8.67
C LEU A 87 0.78 8.50 8.90
N ASP A 88 0.06 8.89 7.84
CA ASP A 88 -1.29 9.42 7.93
C ASP A 88 -2.25 8.41 8.54
N ILE A 89 -2.24 7.16 8.06
CA ILE A 89 -3.19 6.15 8.58
C ILE A 89 -2.84 5.74 10.01
N LEU A 90 -1.55 5.69 10.37
CA LEU A 90 -1.12 5.51 11.77
C LEU A 90 -1.62 6.66 12.65
N GLY A 91 -1.50 7.91 12.18
CA GLY A 91 -2.01 9.07 12.89
C GLY A 91 -3.53 9.07 13.04
N THR A 92 -4.27 8.63 12.02
CA THR A 92 -5.73 8.43 12.11
C THR A 92 -6.08 7.34 13.13
N LEU A 93 -5.35 6.22 13.13
CA LEU A 93 -5.58 5.10 14.05
C LEU A 93 -5.38 5.51 15.52
N ASP A 94 -4.27 6.17 15.82
CA ASP A 94 -3.97 6.69 17.15
C ASP A 94 -4.94 7.79 17.57
N GLY A 95 -5.25 8.73 16.67
CA GLY A 95 -5.97 9.93 17.03
C GLY A 95 -7.50 9.86 16.99
N LEU A 96 -8.03 9.13 16.01
CA LEU A 96 -9.46 9.07 15.68
C LEU A 96 -10.01 7.64 15.72
N GLY A 97 -9.15 6.65 15.98
CA GLY A 97 -9.52 5.25 16.13
C GLY A 97 -9.76 4.51 14.80
N ARG A 98 -9.95 3.19 14.94
CA ARG A 98 -10.16 2.23 13.84
C ARG A 98 -11.32 2.57 12.93
N GLY A 99 -12.43 3.09 13.46
CA GLY A 99 -13.61 3.44 12.67
C GLY A 99 -13.28 4.51 11.62
N SER A 100 -12.55 5.54 12.03
CA SER A 100 -12.08 6.62 11.15
C SER A 100 -11.07 6.13 10.13
N ALA A 101 -10.10 5.32 10.54
CA ALA A 101 -9.13 4.71 9.64
C ALA A 101 -9.80 3.81 8.58
N ARG A 102 -10.85 3.08 8.97
CA ARG A 102 -11.68 2.29 8.05
C ARG A 102 -12.39 3.17 7.05
N MET A 103 -13.05 4.25 7.50
CA MET A 103 -13.72 5.18 6.59
C MET A 103 -12.74 5.83 5.62
N ASP A 104 -11.57 6.28 6.11
CA ASP A 104 -10.50 6.84 5.28
C ASP A 104 -10.04 5.87 4.19
N LEU A 105 -9.85 4.59 4.54
CA LEU A 105 -9.40 3.57 3.59
C LEU A 105 -10.48 3.12 2.62
N VAL A 106 -11.75 3.11 3.02
CA VAL A 106 -12.90 2.81 2.15
C VAL A 106 -13.14 3.95 1.15
N ALA A 107 -13.04 5.20 1.60
CA ALA A 107 -13.19 6.38 0.74
C ALA A 107 -11.92 6.70 -0.09
N ALA A 108 -10.80 6.05 0.20
CA ALA A 108 -9.55 6.29 -0.52
C ALA A 108 -9.63 5.85 -1.98
N HIS A 109 -9.14 6.73 -2.86
CA HIS A 109 -8.93 6.41 -4.26
C HIS A 109 -7.57 5.73 -4.45
N ALA A 110 -7.52 4.72 -5.32
CA ALA A 110 -6.26 4.14 -5.74
C ALA A 110 -5.48 5.19 -6.58
N PRO A 111 -4.20 5.43 -6.31
CA PRO A 111 -3.41 6.33 -7.14
C PRO A 111 -3.33 5.82 -8.57
N THR A 112 -3.43 6.73 -9.52
CA THR A 112 -3.12 6.48 -10.94
C THR A 112 -1.73 7.01 -11.26
N THR A 113 -1.18 6.68 -12.44
CA THR A 113 0.10 7.24 -12.91
C THR A 113 0.09 8.76 -12.99
N ASP A 114 -1.08 9.33 -13.29
CA ASP A 114 -1.25 10.76 -13.57
C ASP A 114 -1.79 11.52 -12.34
N ALA A 115 -1.98 10.81 -11.21
CA ALA A 115 -2.40 11.45 -9.97
C ALA A 115 -1.28 12.38 -9.44
N PRO A 116 -1.62 13.48 -8.74
CA PRO A 116 -0.61 14.26 -8.05
C PRO A 116 0.05 13.43 -6.95
N HIS A 117 1.34 13.70 -6.70
CA HIS A 117 2.04 13.13 -5.54
C HIS A 117 1.42 13.63 -4.24
N THR A 118 1.51 12.82 -3.19
CA THR A 118 1.08 13.19 -1.83
C THR A 118 2.25 13.01 -0.89
N HIS A 119 3.11 14.02 -0.84
CA HIS A 119 4.27 14.05 0.06
C HIS A 119 3.97 14.75 1.39
N GLN A 120 2.82 15.41 1.52
CA GLN A 120 2.42 16.11 2.74
C GLN A 120 1.66 15.20 3.70
N THR A 121 2.12 15.14 4.95
CA THR A 121 1.40 14.51 6.05
C THR A 121 0.17 15.32 6.48
N ARG A 122 -0.94 14.65 6.78
CA ARG A 122 -2.17 15.29 7.27
C ARG A 122 -1.96 15.86 8.67
N GLY A 123 -2.52 17.06 8.89
CA GLY A 123 -2.08 18.09 9.84
C GLY A 123 -2.00 17.79 11.34
N SER A 124 -2.22 16.56 11.83
CA SER A 124 -2.05 16.26 13.25
C SER A 124 -0.76 15.50 13.59
N ARG A 125 0.00 14.99 12.61
CA ARG A 125 1.25 14.20 12.79
C ARG A 125 1.23 13.25 14.01
N ARG A 126 0.04 12.72 14.34
CA ARG A 126 -0.21 11.93 15.57
C ARG A 126 0.54 10.61 15.58
N TRP A 127 0.96 10.14 14.41
CA TRP A 127 1.88 9.02 14.27
C TRP A 127 3.16 9.16 15.11
N ARG A 128 3.55 10.39 15.50
CA ARG A 128 4.68 10.63 16.41
C ARG A 128 4.48 10.04 17.81
N ALA A 129 3.24 9.82 18.24
CA ALA A 129 2.91 9.20 19.51
C ALA A 129 2.89 7.66 19.45
N ALA A 130 2.96 7.06 18.26
CA ALA A 130 2.90 5.61 18.11
C ALA A 130 4.11 4.93 18.76
N ALA A 131 3.90 3.83 19.49
CA ALA A 131 5.02 3.11 20.12
C ALA A 131 5.90 2.35 19.08
N THR A 132 5.33 1.96 17.94
CA THR A 132 6.07 1.39 16.80
C THR A 132 5.51 1.88 15.47
N LEU A 133 6.38 1.97 14.45
CA LEU A 133 5.98 2.29 13.08
C LEU A 133 5.61 1.06 12.25
N LEU A 134 5.81 -0.15 12.77
CA LEU A 134 5.42 -1.41 12.13
C LEU A 134 4.63 -2.31 13.10
N PRO A 135 3.49 -1.86 13.65
CA PRO A 135 2.66 -2.66 14.53
C PRO A 135 2.20 -3.94 13.83
N ALA A 136 2.04 -5.00 14.63
CA ALA A 136 1.32 -6.18 14.18
C ALA A 136 -0.13 -5.80 13.90
N VAL A 137 -0.63 -6.22 12.75
CA VAL A 137 -2.03 -6.02 12.34
C VAL A 137 -2.61 -7.39 12.08
N ASP A 138 -3.74 -7.70 12.72
CA ASP A 138 -4.44 -8.96 12.49
C ASP A 138 -5.24 -8.96 11.17
N GLN A 139 -5.95 -10.05 10.90
CA GLN A 139 -6.74 -10.20 9.67
C GLN A 139 -7.96 -9.27 9.59
N HIS A 140 -8.42 -8.71 10.71
CA HIS A 140 -9.59 -7.83 10.79
C HIS A 140 -9.19 -6.34 10.86
N GLY A 141 -7.89 -6.05 10.94
CA GLY A 141 -7.34 -4.69 11.03
C GLY A 141 -7.19 -4.17 12.45
N TRP A 142 -7.14 -5.05 13.46
CA TRP A 142 -6.74 -4.69 14.82
C TRP A 142 -5.23 -4.53 14.89
N LEU A 143 -4.79 -3.43 15.51
CA LEU A 143 -3.39 -3.15 15.78
C LEU A 143 -3.02 -3.64 17.17
N ASP A 144 -1.82 -4.18 17.26
CA ASP A 144 -1.11 -4.32 18.52
C ASP A 144 -0.08 -3.18 18.59
N ASP A 145 -0.44 -2.11 19.30
CA ASP A 145 0.29 -0.84 19.31
C ASP A 145 1.71 -0.97 19.89
N TYR A 146 1.95 -1.98 20.73
CA TYR A 146 3.22 -2.20 21.43
C TYR A 146 4.03 -3.35 20.84
N ARG A 147 3.45 -4.14 19.94
CA ARG A 147 4.12 -5.29 19.34
C ARG A 147 4.45 -5.03 17.88
N PRO A 148 5.73 -4.79 17.54
CA PRO A 148 6.13 -4.72 16.14
C PRO A 148 5.98 -6.08 15.46
N ILE A 149 5.83 -6.07 14.13
CA ILE A 149 5.83 -7.30 13.33
C ILE A 149 7.11 -8.12 13.54
N THR A 150 6.98 -9.44 13.51
CA THR A 150 8.14 -10.32 13.67
C THR A 150 9.03 -10.32 12.42
N ALA A 151 10.30 -10.73 12.56
CA ALA A 151 11.19 -10.92 11.41
C ALA A 151 10.65 -11.94 10.38
N ARG A 152 9.93 -12.97 10.85
CA ARG A 152 9.22 -13.92 9.99
C ARG A 152 8.12 -13.22 9.19
N THR A 153 7.33 -12.37 9.84
CA THR A 153 6.30 -11.57 9.18
C THR A 153 6.91 -10.65 8.14
N ILE A 154 8.01 -9.95 8.45
CA ILE A 154 8.72 -9.09 7.49
C ILE A 154 9.07 -9.86 6.22
N ARG A 155 9.78 -10.99 6.36
CA ARG A 155 10.17 -11.83 5.22
C ARG A 155 8.96 -12.31 4.41
N ALA A 156 7.91 -12.76 5.08
CA ALA A 156 6.69 -13.22 4.41
C ALA A 156 6.00 -12.08 3.63
N ARG A 157 5.94 -10.87 4.19
CA ARG A 157 5.31 -9.71 3.53
C ARG A 157 6.14 -9.21 2.36
N LEU A 158 7.47 -9.17 2.48
CA LEU A 158 8.36 -8.84 1.37
C LEU A 158 8.26 -9.86 0.23
N ALA A 159 8.25 -11.16 0.53
CA ALA A 159 8.06 -12.20 -0.48
C ALA A 159 6.72 -12.06 -1.21
N ARG A 160 5.62 -11.79 -0.47
CA ARG A 160 4.31 -11.52 -1.08
C ARG A 160 4.30 -10.25 -1.93
N ALA A 161 4.93 -9.17 -1.47
CA ALA A 161 5.02 -7.93 -2.24
C ALA A 161 5.82 -8.12 -3.53
N ALA A 162 6.87 -8.94 -3.51
CA ALA A 162 7.64 -9.31 -4.69
C ALA A 162 6.79 -10.12 -5.68
N ALA A 163 6.10 -11.16 -5.20
CA ALA A 163 5.19 -11.96 -6.03
C ALA A 163 4.04 -11.14 -6.63
N ARG A 164 3.42 -10.23 -5.86
CA ARG A 164 2.40 -9.32 -6.41
C ARG A 164 3.00 -8.41 -7.48
N SER A 165 4.23 -7.95 -7.31
CA SER A 165 4.85 -7.07 -8.30
C SER A 165 5.16 -7.77 -9.62
N THR A 166 5.49 -9.06 -9.61
CA THR A 166 5.68 -9.82 -10.85
C THR A 166 4.36 -9.99 -11.61
N HIS A 167 3.26 -10.24 -10.88
CA HIS A 167 1.91 -10.30 -11.48
C HIS A 167 1.45 -8.92 -11.99
N TYR A 168 1.70 -7.87 -11.22
CA TYR A 168 1.34 -6.50 -11.59
C TYR A 168 2.01 -6.06 -12.90
N VAL A 169 3.30 -6.34 -13.06
CA VAL A 169 4.03 -6.03 -14.31
C VAL A 169 3.46 -6.82 -15.49
N ALA A 170 3.13 -8.11 -15.29
CA ALA A 170 2.51 -8.92 -16.33
C ALA A 170 1.11 -8.38 -16.76
N GLU A 171 0.30 -7.93 -15.80
CA GLU A 171 -1.02 -7.35 -16.07
C GLU A 171 -0.94 -5.98 -16.76
N GLU A 172 -0.03 -5.11 -16.31
CA GLU A 172 0.21 -3.80 -16.93
C GLU A 172 0.75 -3.92 -18.36
N MET A 173 1.57 -4.95 -18.64
CA MET A 173 2.03 -5.27 -20.00
C MET A 173 0.93 -5.88 -20.88
N ALA A 174 -0.11 -6.48 -20.30
CA ALA A 174 -1.21 -7.12 -21.02
C ALA A 174 -2.35 -6.16 -21.41
N LEU A 175 -2.48 -5.00 -20.74
CA LEU A 175 -3.46 -3.99 -21.15
C LEU A 175 -2.98 -3.21 -22.38
N PRO A 176 -3.70 -3.22 -23.52
CA PRO A 176 -3.37 -2.35 -24.64
C PRO A 176 -3.58 -0.88 -24.23
N LYS A 177 -2.53 -0.07 -24.36
CA LYS A 177 -2.62 1.40 -24.27
C LYS A 177 -3.67 1.87 -25.28
N PRO A 178 -4.70 2.66 -24.91
CA PRO A 178 -5.60 3.22 -25.90
C PRO A 178 -4.80 4.20 -26.76
N ALA A 179 -4.43 3.77 -27.96
CA ALA A 179 -3.94 4.65 -29.00
C ALA A 179 -5.07 5.64 -29.31
N GLY A 180 -4.75 6.94 -29.27
CA GLY A 180 -5.70 8.01 -29.56
C GLY A 180 -6.44 7.74 -30.87
N ILE A 181 -7.77 7.73 -30.80
CA ILE A 181 -8.61 7.54 -31.97
C ILE A 181 -8.74 8.88 -32.68
N LEU A 182 -7.95 9.07 -33.73
CA LEU A 182 -8.32 9.90 -34.86
C LEU A 182 -8.23 9.03 -36.13
N SER A 183 -9.19 9.28 -37.01
CA SER A 183 -9.37 8.74 -38.37
C SER A 183 -10.25 7.50 -38.53
N THR A 184 -11.46 7.83 -38.97
CA THR A 184 -12.41 7.12 -39.82
C THR A 184 -11.77 6.25 -40.92
N SER A 185 -12.18 4.99 -41.01
CA SER A 185 -12.41 4.30 -42.29
C SER A 185 -13.36 3.11 -42.09
N PRO A 186 -14.35 2.90 -42.98
CA PRO A 186 -15.34 1.83 -42.86
C PRO A 186 -14.89 0.64 -43.71
N ASP A 187 -14.32 -0.39 -43.08
CA ASP A 187 -14.41 -1.79 -43.53
C ASP A 187 -13.44 -2.64 -42.70
N ALA A 188 -13.94 -3.19 -41.60
CA ALA A 188 -13.25 -4.26 -40.89
C ALA A 188 -14.26 -5.25 -40.32
N LYS A 189 -14.14 -6.48 -40.82
CA LYS A 189 -14.83 -7.70 -40.41
C LYS A 189 -14.78 -7.88 -38.88
N PRO A 190 -15.85 -8.31 -38.19
CA PRO A 190 -15.88 -8.33 -36.73
C PRO A 190 -14.91 -9.39 -36.17
N LEU A 191 -13.95 -8.93 -35.38
CA LEU A 191 -13.17 -9.75 -34.44
C LEU A 191 -14.05 -10.11 -33.22
N PRO A 192 -13.80 -11.23 -32.52
CA PRO A 192 -14.63 -11.65 -31.40
C PRO A 192 -14.52 -10.64 -30.26
N THR A 193 -15.67 -10.15 -29.82
CA THR A 193 -15.84 -9.28 -28.66
C THR A 193 -15.22 -9.96 -27.44
N ILE A 194 -14.17 -9.36 -26.87
CA ILE A 194 -13.73 -9.68 -25.52
C ILE A 194 -14.82 -9.14 -24.60
N THR A 195 -15.72 -10.02 -24.18
CA THR A 195 -16.77 -9.70 -23.21
C THR A 195 -16.08 -9.46 -21.86
N THR A 196 -15.98 -8.19 -21.44
CA THR A 196 -15.65 -7.86 -20.05
C THR A 196 -16.66 -8.57 -19.15
N PRO A 197 -16.23 -9.41 -18.18
CA PRO A 197 -17.16 -10.10 -17.31
C PRO A 197 -17.97 -9.08 -16.52
N ALA A 198 -19.27 -9.33 -16.38
CA ALA A 198 -20.15 -8.51 -15.56
C ALA A 198 -19.60 -8.48 -14.12
N LEU A 199 -19.75 -7.34 -13.43
CA LEU A 199 -19.26 -7.14 -12.07
C LEU A 199 -19.70 -8.27 -11.13
N ASP A 200 -20.91 -8.79 -11.31
CA ASP A 200 -21.46 -9.89 -10.51
C ASP A 200 -20.66 -11.20 -10.66
N GLN A 201 -20.07 -11.45 -11.83
CA GLN A 201 -19.21 -12.62 -12.05
C GLN A 201 -17.86 -12.45 -11.33
N VAL A 202 -17.32 -11.22 -11.31
CA VAL A 202 -16.08 -10.92 -10.57
C VAL A 202 -16.32 -11.07 -9.07
N LEU A 203 -17.46 -10.58 -8.57
CA LEU A 203 -17.86 -10.72 -7.17
C LEU A 203 -18.03 -12.20 -6.77
N ALA A 204 -18.70 -13.00 -7.61
CA ALA A 204 -18.86 -14.44 -7.36
C ALA A 204 -17.52 -15.20 -7.30
N VAL A 205 -16.55 -14.82 -8.15
CA VAL A 205 -15.20 -15.40 -8.11
C VAL A 205 -14.46 -14.99 -6.84
N LEU A 206 -14.58 -13.74 -6.41
CA LEU A 206 -13.94 -13.26 -5.18
C LEU A 206 -14.52 -13.91 -3.92
N ASP A 207 -15.84 -14.12 -3.88
CA ASP A 207 -16.51 -14.83 -2.78
C ASP A 207 -16.03 -16.29 -2.71
N SER A 208 -15.97 -16.99 -3.86
CA SER A 208 -15.43 -18.36 -3.93
C SER A 208 -13.99 -18.46 -3.45
N VAL A 209 -13.14 -17.48 -3.79
CA VAL A 209 -11.74 -17.46 -3.34
C VAL A 209 -11.65 -17.19 -1.82
N SER A 210 -12.58 -16.39 -1.27
CA SER A 210 -12.66 -16.17 0.18
C SER A 210 -13.06 -17.44 0.91
N ASP A 211 -14.07 -18.16 0.42
CA ASP A 211 -14.54 -19.42 1.00
C ASP A 211 -13.45 -20.50 0.99
N ASP A 212 -12.69 -20.60 -0.11
CA ASP A 212 -11.56 -21.53 -0.24
C ASP A 212 -10.43 -21.20 0.75
N ALA A 213 -10.17 -19.91 0.98
CA ALA A 213 -9.17 -19.45 1.94
C ALA A 213 -9.57 -19.78 3.38
N ASP A 214 -10.86 -19.63 3.73
CA ASP A 214 -11.39 -19.98 5.04
C ASP A 214 -11.37 -21.50 5.27
N ALA A 215 -11.72 -22.30 4.26
CA ALA A 215 -11.62 -23.75 4.32
C ALA A 215 -10.17 -24.22 4.53
N LEU A 216 -9.20 -23.57 3.87
CA LEU A 216 -7.79 -23.88 4.04
C LEU A 216 -7.31 -23.53 5.46
N ASN A 217 -7.70 -22.37 5.98
CA ASN A 217 -7.36 -21.95 7.35
C ASN A 217 -7.95 -22.89 8.40
N ALA A 218 -9.22 -23.30 8.24
CA ALA A 218 -9.85 -24.28 9.13
C ALA A 218 -9.12 -25.62 9.13
N ARG A 219 -8.65 -26.07 7.95
CA ARG A 219 -7.87 -27.31 7.81
C ARG A 219 -6.49 -27.20 8.46
N ILE A 220 -5.82 -26.06 8.34
CA ILE A 220 -4.55 -25.80 9.01
C ILE A 220 -4.74 -25.82 10.52
N GLN A 221 -5.78 -25.19 11.03
CA GLN A 221 -6.06 -25.13 12.46
C GLN A 221 -6.37 -26.53 13.03
N ALA A 222 -7.19 -27.32 12.33
CA ALA A 222 -7.47 -28.71 12.72
C ALA A 222 -6.20 -29.60 12.76
N LEU A 223 -5.22 -29.36 11.89
CA LEU A 223 -3.94 -30.07 11.91
C LEU A 223 -3.02 -29.63 13.06
N LEU A 224 -3.18 -28.41 13.56
CA LEU A 224 -2.43 -27.88 14.69
C LEU A 224 -3.03 -28.33 16.03
N ASP A 225 -4.36 -28.45 16.11
CA ASP A 225 -5.08 -28.83 17.34
C ASP A 225 -5.18 -30.36 17.53
N GLY A 226 -4.89 -31.15 16.50
CA GLY A 226 -4.91 -32.63 16.51
C GLY A 226 -3.56 -33.32 16.79
N ARG A 227 -2.57 -32.59 17.33
CA ARG A 227 -1.26 -33.10 17.80
C ARG A 227 -1.08 -32.84 19.28
#